data_AF-A0A941EM43-F1
#
_entry.id   AF-A0A941EM43-F1
#
_cell.length_a   1.000
_cell.length_b   1.000
_cell.length_c   1.000
_cell.angle_alpha   90.00
_cell.angle_beta   90.00
_cell.angle_gamma   90.00
#
_symmetry.space_group_name_H-M   'P 1'
#
loop_
_entity.id
_entity.type
_entity.pdbx_description
1 polymer ?
#
loop_
_entity_poly.entity_id
_entity_poly.type
_entity_poly.pdbx_seq_one_letter_code
_entity_poly.pdbx_strand_id
1 'polypeptide(L)'
;YFIKYLKPYKKGIAIVIILSLLSSGAQVIAPTFLGCAVTDLTKYLSDLKKGTASLNTFYSALWSMLLFYVLSQVAIFIAWMVMSKFNADSTNDMRENLFAKFQRMLVRYFDTHQDGKLLSLFTSDLDNIFNAMNNAIFEIISQGIMFIGTIVI
;
A
#
# COMPACT_ATOMS: atom_id res chain seq x y z
N TYR A 1 -5.01 17.26 -13.69
CA TYR A 1 -4.03 18.12 -12.99
C TYR A 1 -3.08 17.31 -12.11
N PHE A 2 -3.54 16.37 -11.28
CA PHE A 2 -2.70 15.59 -10.33
C PHE A 2 -1.89 14.42 -10.91
N ILE A 3 -2.36 13.78 -12.00
CA ILE A 3 -1.58 12.79 -12.76
C ILE A 3 -0.24 13.36 -13.26
N LYS A 4 -0.14 14.70 -13.39
CA LYS A 4 1.11 15.39 -13.76
C LYS A 4 2.15 15.39 -12.63
N TYR A 5 1.72 15.35 -11.36
CA TYR A 5 2.59 15.32 -10.16
C TYR A 5 3.05 13.93 -9.78
N LEU A 6 2.28 12.89 -10.15
CA LEU A 6 2.70 11.48 -10.04
C LEU A 6 3.59 11.04 -11.21
N LYS A 7 3.63 11.83 -12.29
CA LYS A 7 4.41 11.57 -13.52
C LYS A 7 5.93 11.44 -13.29
N PRO A 8 6.58 12.15 -12.36
CA PRO A 8 7.99 11.96 -12.00
C PRO A 8 8.24 10.64 -11.25
N TYR A 9 7.27 10.20 -10.42
CA TYR A 9 7.41 9.03 -9.53
C TYR A 9 7.03 7.70 -10.18
N LYS A 10 6.90 7.66 -11.52
CA LYS A 10 6.52 6.46 -12.30
C LYS A 10 7.36 5.21 -11.99
N LYS A 11 8.66 5.39 -11.70
CA LYS A 11 9.55 4.27 -11.35
C LYS A 11 9.19 3.67 -9.99
N GLY A 12 8.87 4.51 -9.00
CA GLY A 12 8.43 4.05 -7.68
C GLY A 12 7.07 3.34 -7.74
N ILE A 13 6.12 3.90 -8.48
CA ILE A 13 4.80 3.30 -8.70
C ILE A 13 4.92 1.93 -9.40
N ALA A 14 5.77 1.82 -10.43
CA ALA A 14 5.99 0.53 -11.12
C ALA A 14 6.60 -0.53 -10.18
N ILE A 15 7.58 -0.15 -9.35
CA ILE A 15 8.20 -1.04 -8.36
C ILE A 15 7.15 -1.52 -7.35
N VAL A 16 6.31 -0.62 -6.85
CA VAL A 16 5.24 -0.97 -5.90
C VAL A 16 4.22 -1.89 -6.53
N ILE A 17 3.81 -1.66 -7.78
CA ILE A 17 2.88 -2.55 -8.49
C ILE A 17 3.48 -3.95 -8.64
N ILE A 18 4.75 -4.06 -9.07
CA ILE A 18 5.41 -5.37 -9.26
C ILE A 18 5.56 -6.10 -7.91
N LEU A 19 6.02 -5.41 -6.87
CA LEU A 19 6.18 -6.00 -5.54
C LEU A 19 4.85 -6.41 -4.92
N SER A 20 3.80 -5.59 -5.07
CA SER A 20 2.46 -5.90 -4.56
C SER A 20 1.86 -7.10 -5.29
N LEU A 21 1.99 -7.20 -6.62
CA LEU A 21 1.54 -8.38 -7.36
C LEU A 21 2.26 -9.65 -6.92
N LEU A 22 3.58 -9.57 -6.69
CA LEU A 22 4.39 -10.71 -6.26
C LEU A 22 4.06 -11.14 -4.83
N SER A 23 3.84 -10.17 -3.93
CA SER A 23 3.39 -10.43 -2.56
C SER A 23 2.00 -11.07 -2.54
N SER A 24 1.04 -10.51 -3.28
CA SER A 24 -0.32 -11.04 -3.34
C SER A 24 -0.37 -12.45 -3.94
N GLY A 25 0.44 -12.74 -4.97
CA GLY A 25 0.56 -14.10 -5.51
C GLY A 25 1.08 -15.10 -4.47
N ALA A 26 2.09 -14.71 -3.70
CA ALA A 26 2.58 -15.52 -2.59
C ALA A 26 1.54 -15.69 -1.46
N GLN A 27 0.71 -14.67 -1.19
CA GLN A 27 -0.38 -14.77 -0.22
C GLN A 27 -1.50 -15.71 -0.67
N VAL A 28 -1.79 -15.82 -1.98
CA VAL A 28 -2.79 -16.76 -2.51
C VAL A 28 -2.26 -18.18 -2.62
N ILE A 29 -0.96 -18.34 -2.86
CA ILE A 29 -0.29 -19.64 -2.86
C ILE A 29 -0.09 -20.18 -1.43
N ALA A 30 0.07 -19.33 -0.41
CA ALA A 30 0.26 -19.78 0.97
C ALA A 30 -0.88 -20.71 1.51
N PRO A 31 -2.18 -20.44 1.28
CA PRO A 31 -3.28 -21.34 1.62
C PRO A 31 -3.21 -22.72 0.95
N THR A 32 -2.67 -22.83 -0.26
CA THR A 32 -2.57 -24.14 -0.94
C THR A 32 -1.51 -25.00 -0.27
N PHE A 33 -0.39 -24.42 0.18
CA PHE A 33 0.59 -25.10 1.02
C PHE A 33 0.02 -25.51 2.37
N LEU A 34 -0.85 -24.69 2.98
CA LEU A 34 -1.57 -25.04 4.20
C LEU A 34 -2.47 -26.28 3.96
N GLY A 35 -3.18 -26.32 2.82
CA GLY A 35 -3.97 -27.48 2.41
C GLY A 35 -3.15 -28.76 2.23
N CYS A 36 -1.95 -28.66 1.63
CA CYS A 36 -1.01 -29.77 1.52
C CYS A 36 -0.52 -30.25 2.89
N ALA A 37 -0.12 -29.32 3.78
CA ALA A 37 0.33 -29.64 5.13
C ALA A 37 -0.75 -30.36 5.96
N VAL A 38 -2.03 -29.93 5.85
CA VAL A 38 -3.17 -30.59 6.50
C VAL A 38 -3.41 -31.98 5.92
N THR A 39 -3.31 -32.14 4.60
CA THR A 39 -3.48 -33.43 3.93
C THR A 39 -2.39 -34.43 4.34
N ASP A 40 -1.14 -33.98 4.45
CA ASP A 40 -0.01 -34.79 4.91
C ASP A 40 -0.13 -35.15 6.40
N LEU A 41 -0.68 -34.26 7.24
CA LEU A 41 -1.01 -34.55 8.64
C LEU A 41 -2.10 -35.64 8.73
N THR A 42 -3.12 -35.56 7.87
CA THR A 42 -4.20 -36.56 7.82
C THR A 42 -3.67 -37.93 7.35
N LYS A 43 -2.76 -37.95 6.35
CA LYS A 43 -2.05 -39.18 5.93
C LYS A 43 -1.17 -39.74 7.04
N TYR A 44 -0.44 -38.88 7.75
CA TYR A 44 0.38 -39.28 8.90
C TYR A 44 -0.45 -39.94 10.01
N LEU A 45 -1.62 -39.40 10.34
CA LEU A 45 -2.55 -39.99 11.31
C LEU A 45 -3.09 -41.37 10.85
N SER A 46 -3.25 -41.57 9.54
CA SER A 46 -3.68 -42.85 8.97
C SER A 46 -2.56 -43.90 8.93
N ASP A 47 -1.31 -43.50 8.71
CA ASP A 47 -0.13 -44.38 8.71
C ASP A 47 0.42 -44.66 10.12
N LEU A 48 0.10 -43.82 11.11
CA LEU A 48 0.31 -44.10 12.53
C LEU A 48 -0.41 -45.38 12.98
N LYS A 49 -1.55 -45.71 12.36
CA LYS A 49 -2.24 -47.00 12.58
C LYS A 49 -1.51 -48.20 11.94
N LYS A 50 -0.54 -47.96 11.05
CA LYS A 50 0.23 -48.99 10.32
C LYS A 50 1.70 -49.11 10.78
N GLY A 51 2.16 -48.28 11.72
CA GLY A 51 3.45 -48.42 12.40
C GLY A 51 4.67 -47.83 11.66
N THR A 52 4.49 -47.19 10.51
CA THR A 52 5.56 -46.55 9.71
C THR A 52 5.33 -45.04 9.59
N ALA A 53 5.27 -44.35 10.72
CA ALA A 53 4.95 -42.92 10.74
C ALA A 53 6.22 -42.06 10.70
N SER A 54 6.34 -41.16 9.73
CA SER A 54 7.43 -40.18 9.65
C SER A 54 6.88 -38.75 9.55
N LEU A 55 7.27 -37.88 10.49
CA LEU A 55 6.85 -36.47 10.56
C LEU A 55 7.68 -35.54 9.67
N ASN A 56 8.72 -36.05 9.02
CA ASN A 56 9.69 -35.22 8.31
C ASN A 56 9.07 -34.45 7.13
N THR A 57 8.13 -35.08 6.42
CA THR A 57 7.38 -34.46 5.32
C THR A 57 6.48 -33.32 5.80
N PHE A 58 5.86 -33.47 6.97
CA PHE A 58 5.02 -32.44 7.59
C PHE A 58 5.85 -31.22 8.03
N TYR A 59 7.00 -31.44 8.69
CA TYR A 59 7.89 -30.34 9.07
C TYR A 59 8.46 -29.60 7.86
N SER A 60 8.81 -30.31 6.79
CA SER A 60 9.27 -29.70 5.54
C SER A 60 8.19 -28.83 4.89
N ALA A 61 6.93 -29.32 4.84
CA ALA A 61 5.81 -28.55 4.31
C ALA A 61 5.55 -27.28 5.15
N LEU A 62 5.56 -27.40 6.48
CA LEU A 62 5.36 -26.29 7.41
C LEU A 62 6.48 -25.23 7.27
N TRP A 63 7.73 -25.65 7.16
CA TRP A 63 8.85 -24.73 6.94
C TRP A 63 8.75 -23.99 5.61
N SER A 64 8.38 -24.69 4.53
CA SER A 64 8.18 -24.07 3.23
C SER A 64 7.05 -23.02 3.25
N MET A 65 5.94 -23.33 3.91
CA MET A 65 4.83 -22.39 4.11
C MET A 65 5.27 -21.15 4.89
N LEU A 66 6.00 -21.34 6.00
CA LEU A 66 6.51 -20.24 6.81
C LEU A 66 7.43 -19.34 6.00
N LEU A 67 8.33 -19.92 5.20
CA LEU A 67 9.24 -19.18 4.33
C LEU A 67 8.48 -18.32 3.31
N PHE A 68 7.50 -18.89 2.61
CA PHE A 68 6.68 -18.15 1.63
C PHE A 68 5.86 -17.04 2.28
N TYR A 69 5.34 -17.25 3.50
CA TYR A 69 4.61 -16.23 4.23
C TYR A 69 5.53 -15.08 4.65
N VAL A 70 6.71 -15.38 5.19
CA VAL A 70 7.69 -14.35 5.55
C VAL A 70 8.11 -13.57 4.31
N LEU A 71 8.36 -14.25 3.19
CA LEU A 71 8.78 -13.61 1.94
C LEU A 71 7.69 -12.68 1.38
N SER A 72 6.40 -13.08 1.47
CA SER A 72 5.29 -12.22 1.05
C SER A 72 5.15 -10.98 1.94
N GLN A 73 5.34 -11.11 3.25
CA GLN A 73 5.30 -9.99 4.20
C GLN A 73 6.51 -9.06 4.05
N VAL A 74 7.69 -9.59 3.75
CA VAL A 74 8.86 -8.75 3.44
C VAL A 74 8.63 -7.97 2.15
N ALA A 75 8.07 -8.61 1.11
CA ALA A 75 7.77 -7.95 -0.15
C ALA A 75 6.73 -6.81 0.02
N ILE A 76 5.64 -7.04 0.77
CA ILE A 76 4.63 -6.00 1.04
C ILE A 76 5.22 -4.87 1.88
N PHE A 77 6.09 -5.18 2.84
CA PHE A 77 6.76 -4.19 3.67
C PHE A 77 7.68 -3.27 2.86
N ILE A 78 8.45 -3.83 1.93
CA ILE A 78 9.30 -3.05 1.02
C ILE A 78 8.42 -2.15 0.12
N ALA A 79 7.32 -2.69 -0.42
CA ALA A 79 6.36 -1.91 -1.20
C ALA A 79 5.80 -0.73 -0.38
N TRP A 80 5.46 -0.96 0.88
CA TRP A 80 4.97 0.06 1.82
C TRP A 80 6.02 1.13 2.17
N MET A 81 7.31 0.77 2.27
CA MET A 81 8.36 1.76 2.48
C MET A 81 8.56 2.65 1.25
N VAL A 82 8.60 2.06 0.05
CA VAL A 82 8.74 2.81 -1.22
C VAL A 82 7.55 3.73 -1.41
N MET A 83 6.35 3.13 -1.46
CA MET A 83 5.17 3.54 -0.69
C MET A 83 5.12 4.94 -0.08
N SER A 84 5.41 4.92 1.22
CA SER A 84 5.47 6.06 2.12
C SER A 84 6.41 7.16 1.63
N LYS A 85 7.57 6.82 1.07
CA LYS A 85 8.54 7.82 0.64
C LYS A 85 8.02 8.67 -0.51
N PHE A 86 7.51 8.04 -1.57
CA PHE A 86 6.97 8.82 -2.68
C PHE A 86 5.67 9.54 -2.29
N ASN A 87 4.88 8.98 -1.37
CA ASN A 87 3.68 9.64 -0.84
C ASN A 87 4.05 10.95 -0.14
N ALA A 88 5.08 10.93 0.71
CA ALA A 88 5.56 12.11 1.42
C ALA A 88 6.07 13.19 0.45
N ASP A 89 6.91 12.79 -0.52
CA ASP A 89 7.50 13.70 -1.51
C ASP A 89 6.40 14.33 -2.40
N SER A 90 5.47 13.52 -2.92
CA SER A 90 4.36 14.02 -3.75
C SER A 90 3.38 14.91 -2.98
N THR A 91 3.16 14.63 -1.68
CA THR A 91 2.33 15.48 -0.80
C THR A 91 2.96 16.86 -0.64
N ASN A 92 4.28 16.90 -0.44
CA ASN A 92 5.02 18.13 -0.25
C ASN A 92 4.99 18.99 -1.52
N ASP A 93 5.25 18.39 -2.69
CA ASP A 93 5.20 19.08 -3.99
C ASP A 93 3.81 19.66 -4.27
N MET A 94 2.74 18.92 -3.93
CA MET A 94 1.36 19.39 -4.10
C MET A 94 1.04 20.56 -3.17
N ARG A 95 1.48 20.52 -1.91
CA ARG A 95 1.31 21.62 -0.95
C ARG A 95 2.00 22.88 -1.44
N GLU A 96 3.25 22.79 -1.87
CA GLU A 96 4.03 23.95 -2.34
C GLU A 96 3.39 24.61 -3.58
N ASN A 97 2.98 23.82 -4.57
CA ASN A 97 2.39 24.35 -5.80
C ASN A 97 1.01 24.96 -5.61
N LEU A 98 0.17 24.35 -4.75
CA LEU A 98 -1.12 24.95 -4.42
C LEU A 98 -0.93 26.24 -3.62
N PHE A 99 -0.01 26.27 -2.66
CA PHE A 99 0.30 27.48 -1.89
C PHE A 99 0.77 28.62 -2.80
N ALA A 100 1.69 28.34 -3.74
CA ALA A 100 2.15 29.32 -4.71
C ALA A 100 1.04 29.84 -5.63
N LYS A 101 0.11 28.98 -6.05
CA LYS A 101 -1.04 29.40 -6.88
C LYS A 101 -2.05 30.22 -6.08
N PHE A 102 -2.21 29.87 -4.80
CA PHE A 102 -3.11 30.57 -3.89
C PHE A 102 -2.61 31.99 -3.58
N GLN A 103 -1.32 32.14 -3.24
CA GLN A 103 -0.70 33.46 -3.01
C GLN A 103 -0.91 34.44 -4.18
N ARG A 104 -0.97 33.95 -5.42
CA ARG A 104 -1.21 34.79 -6.62
C ARG A 104 -2.67 35.23 -6.79
N MET A 105 -3.65 34.50 -6.25
CA MET A 105 -5.08 34.85 -6.36
C MET A 105 -5.54 35.87 -5.32
N LEU A 106 -4.82 36.01 -4.22
CA LEU A 106 -5.28 36.75 -3.05
C LEU A 106 -5.26 38.28 -3.18
N VAL A 107 -4.42 38.85 -4.05
CA VAL A 107 -4.16 40.30 -4.04
C VAL A 107 -5.42 41.17 -4.27
N ARG A 108 -6.45 40.66 -4.94
CA ARG A 108 -7.67 41.45 -5.27
C ARG A 108 -8.82 41.34 -4.27
N TYR A 109 -8.73 40.45 -3.27
CA TYR A 109 -9.81 40.18 -2.29
C TYR A 109 -9.51 40.77 -0.89
N PHE A 110 -8.24 41.12 -0.63
CA PHE A 110 -7.77 41.66 0.65
C PHE A 110 -8.20 43.11 0.92
N ASP A 111 -8.69 43.86 -0.08
CA ASP A 111 -9.10 45.26 0.09
C ASP A 111 -10.51 45.44 0.70
N THR A 112 -11.28 44.36 0.95
CA THR A 112 -12.73 44.47 1.25
C THR A 112 -13.26 43.73 2.49
N HIS A 113 -12.44 42.96 3.24
CA HIS A 113 -12.95 42.12 4.34
C HIS A 113 -12.04 42.08 5.59
N GLN A 114 -12.65 42.02 6.78
CA GLN A 114 -11.98 42.06 8.10
C GLN A 114 -10.94 40.94 8.32
N ASP A 115 -9.75 41.32 8.78
CA ASP A 115 -8.50 40.55 8.81
C ASP A 115 -8.57 39.17 9.51
N GLY A 116 -9.38 39.02 10.56
CA GLY A 116 -9.39 37.80 11.39
C GLY A 116 -10.09 36.59 10.78
N LYS A 117 -11.20 36.79 10.05
CA LYS A 117 -11.95 35.70 9.41
C LYS A 117 -11.25 35.22 8.15
N LEU A 118 -10.57 36.13 7.44
CA LEU A 118 -9.70 35.80 6.32
C LEU A 118 -8.54 34.90 6.78
N LEU A 119 -7.85 35.25 7.87
CA LEU A 119 -6.71 34.49 8.36
C LEU A 119 -7.07 33.05 8.77
N SER A 120 -8.21 32.84 9.45
CA SER A 120 -8.69 31.50 9.80
C SER A 120 -9.11 30.68 8.57
N LEU A 121 -9.70 31.33 7.57
CA LEU A 121 -9.99 30.71 6.27
C LEU A 121 -8.69 30.37 5.51
N PHE A 122 -7.64 31.16 5.71
CA PHE A 122 -6.35 31.01 5.02
C PHE A 122 -5.42 29.98 5.60
N THR A 123 -5.38 29.82 6.91
CA THR A 123 -4.53 28.83 7.54
C THR A 123 -5.32 27.54 7.75
N SER A 124 -6.42 27.60 8.50
CA SER A 124 -7.10 26.39 8.96
C SER A 124 -7.89 25.67 7.87
N ASP A 125 -8.71 26.38 7.08
CA ASP A 125 -9.54 25.70 6.06
C ASP A 125 -8.71 25.24 4.87
N LEU A 126 -7.71 26.03 4.52
CA LEU A 126 -6.77 25.72 3.45
C LEU A 126 -5.90 24.51 3.80
N ASP A 127 -5.36 24.46 5.02
CA ASP A 127 -4.62 23.28 5.50
C ASP A 127 -5.52 22.04 5.56
N ASN A 128 -6.78 22.20 5.97
CA ASN A 128 -7.74 21.10 5.96
C ASN A 128 -8.04 20.60 4.54
N ILE A 129 -8.25 21.51 3.59
CA ILE A 129 -8.42 21.15 2.17
C ILE A 129 -7.16 20.48 1.64
N PHE A 130 -5.97 20.97 1.98
CA PHE A 130 -4.71 20.37 1.57
C PHE A 130 -4.54 18.95 2.10
N ASN A 131 -4.86 18.73 3.37
CA ASN A 131 -4.77 17.42 3.99
C ASN A 131 -5.80 16.45 3.40
N ALA A 132 -7.05 16.89 3.25
CA ALA A 132 -8.12 16.07 2.69
C ALA A 132 -7.82 15.68 1.22
N MET A 133 -7.39 16.64 0.40
CA MET A 133 -7.16 16.39 -1.03
C MET A 133 -5.92 15.53 -1.28
N ASN A 134 -4.86 15.70 -0.47
CA ASN A 134 -3.71 14.81 -0.53
C ASN A 134 -4.09 13.38 -0.13
N ASN A 135 -4.68 13.19 1.05
CA ASN A 135 -5.07 11.87 1.53
C ASN A 135 -5.98 11.12 0.54
N ALA A 136 -7.00 11.79 0.00
CA ALA A 136 -7.93 11.18 -0.95
C ALA A 136 -7.25 10.67 -2.24
N ILE A 137 -6.27 11.40 -2.76
CA ILE A 137 -5.55 10.99 -3.98
C ILE A 137 -4.69 9.75 -3.70
N PHE A 138 -3.98 9.73 -2.57
CA PHE A 138 -3.16 8.58 -2.19
C PHE A 138 -4.01 7.34 -1.92
N GLU A 139 -5.16 7.53 -1.29
CA GLU A 139 -6.09 6.45 -1.01
C GLU A 139 -6.65 5.85 -2.31
N ILE A 140 -7.03 6.66 -3.29
CA ILE A 140 -7.48 6.17 -4.61
C ILE A 140 -6.38 5.35 -5.31
N ILE A 141 -5.12 5.78 -5.24
CA ILE A 141 -3.99 5.05 -5.86
C ILE A 141 -3.75 3.73 -5.13
N SER A 142 -3.70 3.76 -3.80
CA SER A 142 -3.50 2.56 -2.98
C SER A 142 -4.62 1.55 -3.18
N GLN A 143 -5.87 2.00 -3.13
CA GLN A 143 -7.05 1.15 -3.34
C GLN A 143 -7.13 0.64 -4.78
N GLY A 144 -6.74 1.45 -5.77
CA GLY A 144 -6.66 1.02 -7.17
C GLY A 144 -5.62 -0.09 -7.38
N ILE A 145 -4.44 0.03 -6.78
CA ILE A 145 -3.39 -1.00 -6.83
C ILE A 145 -3.88 -2.28 -6.15
N MET A 146 -4.49 -2.18 -4.96
CA MET A 146 -5.06 -3.32 -4.24
C MET A 146 -6.16 -4.01 -5.04
N PHE A 147 -7.09 -3.25 -5.63
CA PHE A 147 -8.19 -3.77 -6.43
C PHE A 147 -7.69 -4.55 -7.65
N ILE A 148 -6.75 -3.97 -8.41
CA ILE A 148 -6.13 -4.65 -9.56
C ILE A 148 -5.37 -5.88 -9.09
N GLY A 149 -4.61 -5.77 -7.98
CA GLY A 149 -3.86 -6.87 -7.39
C GLY A 149 -4.75 -8.05 -7.04
N THR A 150 -5.93 -7.81 -6.47
CA THR A 150 -6.89 -8.86 -6.12
C THR A 150 -7.60 -9.46 -7.34
N ILE A 151 -7.86 -8.69 -8.40
CA ILE A 151 -8.57 -9.21 -9.59
C ILE A 151 -7.67 -10.06 -10.50
N VAL A 152 -6.39 -9.71 -10.60
CA VAL A 152 -5.44 -10.41 -11.47
C VAL A 152 -5.11 -11.81 -10.93
N ILE A 153 -5.35 -12.06 -9.64
CA ILE A 153 -4.98 -13.29 -8.92
C ILE A 153 -6.23 -14.12 -8.64
#